data_AF-A0A8I1IY86-F1
#
_entry.id   AF-A0A8I1IY86-F1
#
_cell.length_a   1.000
_cell.length_b   1.000
_cell.length_c   1.000
_cell.angle_alpha   90.00
_cell.angle_beta   90.00
_cell.angle_gamma   90.00
#
_symmetry.space_group_name_H-M   'P 1'
#
loop_
_entity.id
_entity.type
_entity.pdbx_description
1 polymer ?
#
loop_
_entity_poly.entity_id
_entity_poly.type
_entity_poly.pdbx_seq_one_letter_code
_entity_poly.pdbx_strand_id
1 'polypeptide(L)'
;MPINHEFGNQKMSRRLSLTAILLTLTFVALTGCGQDKNAETIDTGSSTSVIENGAGGNRSGSAQNDKAAKESESAENSDTDAQKLAPSAPAASSDTSSSPAASNPSQNPFEVAGIQDPKAFLNTFKALQKAVADNDKEKVADYILYPLRVNDSEKSLTIPNKKDFIAKYDQIFTDAIREALVNQKTDDLFVNYQGVMVGSGELWLRRATDNPKLFGVFSINLETVAN
;
A
#
# COMPACT_ATOMS: atom_id res chain seq x y z
N MET A 1 43.40 24.81 28.12
CA MET A 1 43.96 23.51 27.67
C MET A 1 42.80 22.60 27.31
N PRO A 2 42.58 22.27 26.04
CA PRO A 2 41.55 21.30 25.66
C PRO A 2 42.07 19.88 25.89
N ILE A 3 41.30 19.05 26.60
CA ILE A 3 41.55 17.61 26.71
C ILE A 3 40.77 16.94 25.57
N ASN A 4 41.49 16.49 24.54
CA ASN A 4 40.91 15.66 23.50
C ASN A 4 40.70 14.25 24.06
N HIS A 5 39.45 13.83 24.20
CA HIS A 5 39.12 12.42 24.45
C HIS A 5 38.76 11.75 23.13
N GLU A 6 39.77 11.19 22.46
CA GLU A 6 39.52 10.16 21.45
C GLU A 6 38.88 8.94 22.13
N PHE A 7 37.68 8.57 21.67
CA PHE A 7 37.14 7.23 21.86
C PHE A 7 36.96 6.58 20.50
N GLY A 8 38.06 6.09 19.94
CA GLY A 8 38.02 5.15 18.82
C GLY A 8 37.42 3.83 19.31
N ASN A 9 36.15 3.56 18.99
CA ASN A 9 35.55 2.26 19.26
C ASN A 9 35.68 1.35 18.03
N GLN A 10 36.13 0.11 18.26
CA GLN A 10 36.65 -0.73 17.19
C GLN A 10 35.55 -1.35 16.31
N LYS A 11 35.76 -1.26 15.00
CA LYS A 11 34.93 -1.89 13.98
C LYS A 11 35.14 -3.42 14.00
N MET A 12 34.38 -4.12 14.84
CA MET A 12 34.44 -5.59 14.93
C MET A 12 34.10 -6.23 13.58
N SER A 13 35.15 -6.61 12.86
CA SER A 13 35.08 -7.24 11.55
C SER A 13 34.66 -8.70 11.71
N ARG A 14 33.36 -8.99 11.63
CA ARG A 14 32.85 -10.37 11.54
C ARG A 14 33.32 -11.01 10.24
N ARG A 15 34.42 -11.77 10.31
CA ARG A 15 34.97 -12.48 9.16
C ARG A 15 34.15 -13.74 8.85
N LEU A 16 33.47 -13.66 7.71
CA LEU A 16 33.45 -14.67 6.65
C LEU A 16 33.67 -16.13 7.09
N SER A 17 32.58 -16.90 7.18
CA SER A 17 32.63 -18.37 7.15
C SER A 17 31.78 -18.86 5.98
N LEU A 18 32.41 -19.07 4.82
CA LEU A 18 31.79 -19.81 3.72
C LEU A 18 31.75 -21.30 4.10
N THR A 19 30.58 -21.80 4.47
CA THR A 19 30.26 -23.23 4.36
C THR A 19 29.29 -23.42 3.20
N ALA A 20 29.84 -23.56 2.00
CA ALA A 20 29.09 -23.89 0.80
C ALA A 20 28.63 -25.36 0.89
N ILE A 21 27.35 -25.58 1.19
CA ILE A 21 26.74 -26.91 1.10
C ILE A 21 26.37 -27.15 -0.37
N LEU A 22 27.28 -27.80 -1.10
CA LEU A 22 27.11 -28.18 -2.50
C LEU A 22 26.14 -29.37 -2.59
N LEU A 23 24.84 -29.07 -2.63
CA LEU A 23 23.79 -30.09 -2.75
C LEU A 23 23.59 -30.46 -4.24
N THR A 24 24.41 -31.40 -4.74
CA THR A 24 24.33 -31.91 -6.11
C THR A 24 23.10 -32.79 -6.30
N LEU A 25 21.95 -32.18 -6.60
CA LEU A 25 20.76 -32.90 -7.07
C LEU A 25 20.95 -33.31 -8.54
N THR A 26 21.22 -34.59 -8.75
CA THR A 26 21.36 -35.21 -10.07
C THR A 26 20.07 -35.13 -10.87
N PHE A 27 20.15 -34.55 -12.07
CA PHE A 27 19.10 -34.62 -13.08
C PHE A 27 18.80 -36.08 -13.47
N VAL A 28 17.54 -36.51 -13.34
CA VAL A 28 17.01 -37.66 -14.08
C VAL A 28 16.21 -37.12 -15.25
N ALA A 29 16.87 -36.98 -16.41
CA ALA A 29 16.21 -36.65 -17.66
C ALA A 29 15.62 -37.94 -18.26
N LEU A 30 14.30 -38.11 -18.13
CA LEU A 30 13.59 -39.23 -18.75
C LEU A 30 13.19 -38.87 -20.20
N THR A 31 14.15 -38.97 -21.12
CA THR A 31 13.89 -38.79 -22.56
C THR A 31 13.12 -39.99 -23.10
N GLY A 32 11.79 -39.88 -23.12
CA GLY A 32 10.92 -40.81 -23.82
C GLY A 32 10.77 -40.42 -25.30
N CYS A 33 11.40 -41.17 -26.20
CA CYS A 33 11.08 -41.15 -27.62
C CYS A 33 10.61 -42.55 -28.05
N GLY A 34 9.41 -42.64 -28.60
CA GLY A 34 8.84 -43.85 -29.18
C GLY A 34 7.73 -43.47 -30.16
N GLN A 35 7.96 -43.73 -31.45
CA GLN A 35 6.98 -43.54 -32.51
C GLN A 35 6.67 -44.89 -33.16
N ASP A 36 5.39 -45.24 -33.20
CA ASP A 36 4.86 -46.22 -34.13
C ASP A 36 3.44 -45.81 -34.55
N LYS A 37 3.05 -46.24 -35.75
CA LYS A 37 2.48 -45.31 -36.74
C LYS A 37 1.57 -46.05 -37.73
N ASN A 38 0.46 -46.60 -37.22
CA ASN A 38 -0.39 -47.51 -37.98
C ASN A 38 -1.82 -46.94 -38.04
N ALA A 39 -2.42 -46.90 -39.23
CA ALA A 39 -3.73 -46.34 -39.47
C ALA A 39 -4.86 -47.37 -39.32
N GLU A 40 -6.07 -46.91 -39.00
CA GLU A 40 -7.27 -47.43 -39.67
C GLU A 40 -8.33 -46.32 -39.83
N THR A 41 -9.01 -46.35 -40.96
CA THR A 41 -10.05 -45.39 -41.37
C THR A 41 -11.43 -45.98 -41.10
N ILE A 42 -12.33 -45.25 -40.43
CA ILE A 42 -13.76 -45.34 -40.70
C ILE A 42 -14.37 -43.93 -40.75
N ASP A 43 -15.08 -43.68 -41.86
CA ASP A 43 -15.94 -42.54 -42.14
C ASP A 43 -17.22 -42.55 -41.28
N THR A 44 -17.79 -41.37 -40.99
CA THR A 44 -19.23 -41.04 -41.13
C THR A 44 -19.51 -39.68 -40.47
N GLY A 45 -20.29 -38.81 -41.13
CA GLY A 45 -21.26 -37.98 -40.38
C GLY A 45 -21.04 -36.48 -40.31
N SER A 46 -21.13 -35.83 -41.46
CA SER A 46 -21.63 -34.45 -41.63
C SER A 46 -22.50 -33.89 -40.48
N SER A 47 -22.21 -32.67 -40.03
CA SER A 47 -23.21 -31.57 -40.04
C SER A 47 -22.58 -30.18 -39.95
N THR A 48 -23.11 -29.28 -40.77
CA THR A 48 -22.72 -27.89 -40.95
C THR A 48 -23.26 -26.96 -39.86
N SER A 49 -22.52 -25.91 -39.53
CA SER A 49 -23.12 -24.57 -39.37
C SER A 49 -22.06 -23.47 -39.54
N VAL A 50 -22.45 -22.39 -40.22
CA VAL A 50 -21.62 -21.23 -40.57
C VAL A 50 -22.34 -19.98 -40.04
N ILE A 51 -21.74 -19.26 -39.08
CA ILE A 51 -22.04 -17.86 -38.64
C ILE A 51 -20.78 -17.36 -37.88
N GLU A 52 -20.33 -16.09 -37.87
CA GLU A 52 -20.15 -15.04 -38.90
C GLU A 52 -19.27 -13.91 -38.28
N ASN A 53 -18.63 -13.07 -39.11
CA ASN A 53 -18.00 -11.77 -38.75
C ASN A 53 -16.73 -11.75 -37.87
N GLY A 54 -15.79 -10.83 -38.08
CA GLY A 54 -15.68 -9.84 -39.15
C GLY A 54 -14.42 -8.96 -39.00
N ALA A 55 -13.78 -8.61 -40.12
CA ALA A 55 -12.60 -7.75 -40.14
C ALA A 55 -12.71 -6.72 -41.28
N GLY A 56 -12.60 -5.43 -40.94
CA GLY A 56 -12.68 -4.33 -41.88
C GLY A 56 -12.41 -3.02 -41.16
N GLY A 57 -11.20 -2.49 -41.30
CA GLY A 57 -10.83 -1.22 -40.67
C GLY A 57 -11.34 -0.02 -41.48
N ASN A 58 -11.31 1.17 -40.88
CA ASN A 58 -11.29 2.40 -41.66
C ASN A 58 -10.49 3.51 -40.97
N ARG A 59 -9.70 4.25 -41.77
CA ARG A 59 -8.99 5.47 -41.38
C ARG A 59 -9.58 6.63 -42.17
N SER A 60 -10.12 7.62 -41.48
CA SER A 60 -10.30 9.00 -41.96
C SER A 60 -10.53 9.87 -40.71
N GLY A 61 -10.07 11.11 -40.59
CA GLY A 61 -9.50 11.99 -41.61
C GLY A 61 -10.35 13.27 -41.71
N SER A 62 -9.97 14.26 -40.90
CA SER A 62 -10.32 15.70 -40.99
C SER A 62 -11.79 16.15 -40.99
N ALA A 63 -12.15 17.02 -40.05
CA ALA A 63 -12.60 18.40 -40.35
C ALA A 63 -12.78 19.24 -39.07
N GLN A 64 -12.32 20.49 -39.11
CA GLN A 64 -12.68 21.54 -38.15
C GLN A 64 -14.13 22.00 -38.36
N ASN A 65 -14.68 22.78 -37.44
CA ASN A 65 -15.44 24.01 -37.74
C ASN A 65 -15.70 24.81 -36.46
N ASP A 66 -15.19 26.05 -36.40
CA ASP A 66 -15.41 27.01 -35.32
C ASP A 66 -16.80 27.65 -35.36
N LYS A 67 -17.36 28.04 -34.19
CA LYS A 67 -18.31 29.18 -34.17
C LYS A 67 -18.45 29.93 -32.83
N ALA A 68 -17.87 31.14 -32.85
CA ALA A 68 -18.37 32.40 -32.28
C ALA A 68 -18.72 32.51 -30.78
N ALA A 69 -17.79 33.18 -30.10
CA ALA A 69 -17.95 34.19 -29.05
C ALA A 69 -19.34 34.84 -28.80
N LYS A 70 -19.56 35.22 -27.54
CA LYS A 70 -19.91 36.63 -27.22
C LYS A 70 -19.33 37.07 -25.86
N GLU A 71 -18.71 38.24 -25.84
CA GLU A 71 -18.15 38.96 -24.67
C GLU A 71 -19.18 39.82 -23.92
N SER A 72 -18.78 40.28 -22.72
CA SER A 72 -19.21 41.54 -22.04
C SER A 72 -20.69 41.63 -21.58
N GLU A 73 -21.12 42.33 -20.52
CA GLU A 73 -20.49 43.17 -19.47
C GLU A 73 -21.57 43.57 -18.41
N SER A 74 -21.37 44.36 -17.33
CA SER A 74 -20.22 45.06 -16.70
C SER A 74 -20.51 45.30 -15.20
N ALA A 75 -19.54 45.86 -14.45
CA ALA A 75 -19.66 46.69 -13.22
C ALA A 75 -20.42 46.13 -11.98
N GLU A 76 -19.85 46.04 -10.77
CA GLU A 76 -19.14 47.04 -9.92
C GLU A 76 -20.06 47.95 -9.09
N ASN A 77 -19.86 47.93 -7.76
CA ASN A 77 -20.07 48.98 -6.75
C ASN A 77 -20.21 48.31 -5.35
N SER A 78 -19.74 48.86 -4.22
CA SER A 78 -18.68 49.84 -3.91
C SER A 78 -18.44 49.79 -2.39
N ASP A 79 -17.28 50.24 -1.92
CA ASP A 79 -16.94 50.36 -0.49
C ASP A 79 -17.93 51.25 0.31
N THR A 80 -18.04 51.07 1.64
CA THR A 80 -17.45 52.05 2.60
C THR A 80 -17.39 51.58 4.07
N ASP A 81 -16.27 51.95 4.69
CA ASP A 81 -16.10 52.45 6.07
C ASP A 81 -16.07 51.53 7.31
N ALA A 82 -15.44 52.06 8.37
CA ALA A 82 -14.79 51.29 9.42
C ALA A 82 -15.05 51.83 10.84
N GLN A 83 -15.08 50.93 11.83
CA GLN A 83 -14.86 51.23 13.26
C GLN A 83 -14.13 50.01 13.85
N LYS A 84 -12.80 50.03 14.06
CA LYS A 84 -12.03 50.73 15.11
C LYS A 84 -12.62 50.55 16.52
N LEU A 85 -12.12 49.57 17.26
CA LEU A 85 -11.81 49.64 18.70
C LEU A 85 -10.58 48.77 19.02
N ALA A 86 -9.82 49.16 20.04
CA ALA A 86 -8.49 48.62 20.38
C ALA A 86 -8.53 47.82 21.72
N PRO A 87 -7.41 47.26 22.24
CA PRO A 87 -7.42 45.94 22.89
C PRO A 87 -7.63 45.93 24.41
N SER A 88 -7.90 44.73 24.95
CA SER A 88 -7.74 44.41 26.37
C SER A 88 -7.23 42.98 26.56
N ALA A 89 -6.04 42.85 27.14
CA ALA A 89 -5.59 41.67 27.90
C ALA A 89 -5.89 41.93 29.40
N PRO A 90 -6.07 40.93 30.28
CA PRO A 90 -5.12 39.84 30.57
C PRO A 90 -5.83 38.45 30.61
N ALA A 91 -5.29 37.31 31.05
CA ALA A 91 -4.10 36.98 31.84
C ALA A 91 -3.52 35.59 31.48
N ALA A 92 -2.42 35.20 32.12
CA ALA A 92 -1.69 33.94 31.89
C ALA A 92 -2.21 32.75 32.73
N SER A 93 -1.58 31.58 32.52
CA SER A 93 -1.73 30.29 33.22
C SER A 93 -2.96 29.45 32.81
N SER A 94 -2.87 28.13 32.66
CA SER A 94 -1.71 27.22 32.72
C SER A 94 -2.09 25.84 32.18
N ASP A 95 -1.17 25.19 31.48
CA ASP A 95 -1.01 23.72 31.37
C ASP A 95 -2.28 22.86 31.31
N THR A 96 -2.94 22.81 30.15
CA THR A 96 -3.73 21.62 29.79
C THR A 96 -2.78 20.47 29.48
N SER A 97 -2.25 19.85 30.55
CA SER A 97 -1.53 18.59 30.48
C SER A 97 -2.49 17.51 29.97
N SER A 98 -2.46 17.25 28.66
CA SER A 98 -3.12 16.12 28.01
C SER A 98 -2.46 14.80 28.45
N SER A 99 -2.66 14.43 29.71
CA SER A 99 -2.42 13.08 30.19
C SER A 99 -3.35 12.15 29.42
N PRO A 100 -2.85 11.09 28.76
CA PRO A 100 -3.72 10.15 28.07
C PRO A 100 -4.62 9.47 29.11
N ALA A 101 -5.93 9.69 29.00
CA ALA A 101 -6.90 9.00 29.83
C ALA A 101 -6.81 7.50 29.53
N ALA A 102 -6.55 6.70 30.57
CA ALA A 102 -6.44 5.25 30.44
C ALA A 102 -7.72 4.68 29.81
N SER A 103 -7.54 3.91 28.73
CA SER A 103 -8.63 3.36 27.92
C SER A 103 -9.61 2.56 28.78
N ASN A 104 -10.90 2.91 28.76
CA ASN A 104 -11.95 2.07 29.32
C ASN A 104 -11.99 0.74 28.55
N PRO A 105 -11.66 -0.42 29.16
CA PRO A 105 -11.43 -1.67 28.44
C PRO A 105 -12.72 -2.37 27.95
N SER A 106 -13.86 -1.69 28.06
CA SER A 106 -15.19 -2.13 27.61
C SER A 106 -15.61 -1.53 26.26
N GLN A 107 -14.79 -0.68 25.65
CA GLN A 107 -15.08 -0.05 24.35
C GLN A 107 -14.12 -0.56 23.27
N ASN A 108 -14.64 -0.67 22.04
CA ASN A 108 -13.89 -1.17 20.90
C ASN A 108 -12.83 -0.11 20.48
N PRO A 109 -11.52 -0.39 20.59
CA PRO A 109 -10.48 0.60 20.28
C PRO A 109 -10.39 0.95 18.78
N PHE A 110 -10.99 0.13 17.91
CA PHE A 110 -11.00 0.31 16.46
C PHE A 110 -12.33 0.89 15.92
N GLU A 111 -13.26 1.25 16.80
CA GLU A 111 -14.59 1.72 16.41
C GLU A 111 -14.54 3.02 15.59
N VAL A 112 -13.63 3.95 15.93
CA VAL A 112 -13.44 5.20 15.19
C VAL A 112 -12.95 4.96 13.75
N ALA A 113 -12.15 3.91 13.52
CA ALA A 113 -11.75 3.45 12.18
C ALA A 113 -12.87 2.68 11.45
N GLY A 114 -14.06 2.60 12.04
CA GLY A 114 -15.21 1.88 11.51
C GLY A 114 -15.03 0.36 11.48
N ILE A 115 -14.18 -0.21 12.35
CA ILE A 115 -13.93 -1.65 12.49
C ILE A 115 -14.75 -2.19 13.66
N GLN A 116 -15.76 -3.04 13.41
CA GLN A 116 -16.66 -3.56 14.46
C GLN A 116 -16.15 -4.84 15.15
N ASP A 117 -15.19 -5.55 14.54
CA ASP A 117 -14.62 -6.79 15.11
C ASP A 117 -13.11 -6.61 15.36
N PRO A 118 -12.72 -6.20 16.59
CA PRO A 118 -11.32 -6.09 17.00
C PRO A 118 -10.54 -7.39 16.84
N LYS A 119 -11.19 -8.54 17.10
CA LYS A 119 -10.52 -9.84 17.11
C LYS A 119 -10.19 -10.28 15.69
N ALA A 120 -11.12 -10.12 14.76
CA ALA A 120 -10.86 -10.38 13.34
C ALA A 120 -9.80 -9.43 12.78
N PHE A 121 -9.85 -8.14 13.10
CA PHE A 121 -8.81 -7.19 12.69
C PHE A 121 -7.42 -7.56 13.22
N LEU A 122 -7.29 -7.81 14.53
CA LEU A 122 -6.02 -8.18 15.16
C LEU A 122 -5.47 -9.52 14.66
N ASN A 123 -6.34 -10.48 14.30
CA ASN A 123 -5.92 -11.72 13.66
C ASN A 123 -5.35 -11.46 12.26
N THR A 124 -6.01 -10.63 11.45
CA THR A 124 -5.51 -10.22 10.12
C THR A 124 -4.18 -9.46 10.23
N PHE A 125 -4.07 -8.54 11.20
CA PHE A 125 -2.83 -7.80 11.47
C PHE A 125 -1.66 -8.73 11.78
N LYS A 126 -1.84 -9.68 12.71
CA LYS A 126 -0.81 -10.66 13.07
C LYS A 126 -0.45 -11.61 11.91
N ALA A 127 -1.42 -11.97 11.07
CA ALA A 127 -1.18 -12.79 9.89
C ALA A 127 -0.36 -12.03 8.83
N LEU A 128 -0.64 -10.74 8.62
CA LEU A 128 0.17 -9.84 7.79
C LEU A 128 1.59 -9.67 8.35
N GLN A 129 1.74 -9.41 9.66
CA GLN A 129 3.07 -9.34 10.30
C GLN A 129 3.88 -10.62 10.04
N LYS A 130 3.26 -11.79 10.20
CA LYS A 130 3.92 -13.07 9.90
C LYS A 130 4.28 -13.21 8.42
N ALA A 131 3.40 -12.88 7.49
CA ALA A 131 3.68 -12.98 6.06
C ALA A 131 4.87 -12.09 5.65
N VAL A 132 4.98 -10.88 6.23
CA VAL A 132 6.11 -9.97 6.00
C VAL A 132 7.40 -10.48 6.65
N ALA A 133 7.35 -11.00 7.88
CA ALA A 133 8.50 -11.59 8.56
C ALA A 133 9.04 -12.86 7.85
N ASP A 134 8.15 -13.66 7.26
CA ASP A 134 8.51 -14.83 6.43
C ASP A 134 8.97 -14.42 5.01
N ASN A 135 8.90 -13.14 4.65
CA ASN A 135 9.10 -12.57 3.31
C ASN A 135 8.22 -13.21 2.20
N ASP A 136 7.02 -13.65 2.56
CA ASP A 136 6.05 -14.31 1.68
C ASP A 136 5.19 -13.26 0.95
N LYS A 137 5.77 -12.66 -0.10
CA LYS A 137 5.12 -11.60 -0.89
C LYS A 137 3.77 -12.01 -1.48
N GLU A 138 3.59 -13.29 -1.84
CA GLU A 138 2.32 -13.82 -2.34
C GLU A 138 1.21 -13.75 -1.28
N LYS A 139 1.50 -14.12 -0.02
CA LYS A 139 0.58 -13.96 1.11
C LYS A 139 0.42 -12.49 1.52
N VAL A 140 1.48 -11.68 1.55
CA VAL A 140 1.36 -10.25 1.87
C VAL A 140 0.39 -9.58 0.91
N ALA A 141 0.43 -9.94 -0.37
CA ALA A 141 -0.44 -9.41 -1.40
C ALA A 141 -1.94 -9.70 -1.21
N ASP A 142 -2.32 -10.69 -0.37
CA ASP A 142 -3.72 -10.97 0.01
C ASP A 142 -4.24 -10.07 1.13
N TYR A 143 -3.34 -9.38 1.85
CA TYR A 143 -3.66 -8.40 2.89
C TYR A 143 -3.62 -6.94 2.39
N ILE A 144 -3.58 -6.74 1.07
CA ILE A 144 -3.58 -5.42 0.43
C ILE A 144 -4.98 -5.10 -0.11
N LEU A 145 -5.48 -3.92 0.22
CA LEU A 145 -6.68 -3.35 -0.38
C LEU A 145 -6.31 -2.64 -1.68
N TYR A 146 -6.66 -3.24 -2.82
CA TYR A 146 -6.44 -2.63 -4.13
C TYR A 146 -7.57 -1.65 -4.49
N PRO A 147 -7.26 -0.53 -5.19
CA PRO A 147 -5.91 -0.08 -5.53
C PRO A 147 -5.14 0.45 -4.31
N LEU A 148 -3.89 0.01 -4.15
CA LEU A 148 -2.99 0.43 -3.06
C LEU A 148 -2.33 1.76 -3.43
N ARG A 149 -2.34 2.72 -2.50
CA ARG A 149 -1.57 3.96 -2.62
C ARG A 149 -0.17 3.77 -2.04
N VAL A 150 0.86 4.15 -2.77
CA VAL A 150 2.26 4.18 -2.30
C VAL A 150 2.78 5.60 -2.47
N ASN A 151 3.30 6.20 -1.41
CA ASN A 151 3.81 7.58 -1.45
C ASN A 151 5.32 7.56 -1.20
N ASP A 152 6.06 8.29 -2.04
CA ASP A 152 7.44 8.68 -1.80
C ASP A 152 7.49 10.19 -1.48
N SER A 153 8.68 10.77 -1.32
CA SER A 153 8.87 12.18 -0.98
C SER A 153 8.46 13.16 -2.10
N GLU A 154 8.36 12.69 -3.35
CA GLU A 154 8.07 13.51 -4.52
C GLU A 154 6.64 13.33 -5.06
N LYS A 155 6.08 12.11 -4.93
CA LYS A 155 4.88 11.69 -5.67
C LYS A 155 4.11 10.55 -5.00
N SER A 156 2.91 10.33 -5.52
CA SER A 156 2.02 9.23 -5.15
C SER A 156 1.85 8.29 -6.34
N LEU A 157 2.14 7.01 -6.14
CA LEU A 157 1.94 5.92 -7.08
C LEU A 157 0.74 5.07 -6.68
N THR A 158 -0.09 4.71 -7.65
CA THR A 158 -1.20 3.76 -7.46
C THR A 158 -0.79 2.38 -7.98
N ILE A 159 -0.91 1.35 -7.14
CA ILE A 159 -0.71 -0.05 -7.49
C ILE A 159 -2.09 -0.70 -7.67
N PRO A 160 -2.53 -1.00 -8.91
CA PRO A 160 -3.93 -1.31 -9.18
C PRO A 160 -4.35 -2.74 -8.83
N ASN A 161 -3.43 -3.69 -8.69
CA ASN A 161 -3.75 -5.11 -8.49
C ASN A 161 -2.59 -5.91 -7.86
N LYS A 162 -2.90 -7.15 -7.42
CA LYS A 162 -1.97 -8.12 -6.81
C LYS A 162 -0.74 -8.44 -7.67
N LYS A 163 -0.88 -8.56 -9.00
CA LYS A 163 0.26 -8.85 -9.90
C LYS A 163 1.27 -7.70 -9.89
N ASP A 164 0.78 -6.45 -9.97
CA ASP A 164 1.63 -5.26 -10.02
C ASP A 164 2.25 -4.90 -8.66
N PHE A 165 1.61 -5.33 -7.56
CA PHE A 165 2.18 -5.28 -6.22
C PHE A 165 3.32 -6.30 -6.04
N ILE A 166 3.09 -7.58 -6.37
CA ILE A 166 4.13 -8.63 -6.26
C ILE A 166 5.36 -8.26 -7.10
N ALA A 167 5.17 -7.69 -8.29
CA ALA A 167 6.25 -7.24 -9.17
C ALA A 167 7.05 -6.04 -8.62
N LYS A 168 6.52 -5.30 -7.64
CA LYS A 168 7.19 -4.16 -6.98
C LYS A 168 7.39 -4.38 -5.48
N TYR A 169 7.19 -5.59 -4.97
CA TYR A 169 7.13 -5.86 -3.54
C TYR A 169 8.37 -5.34 -2.79
N ASP A 170 9.57 -5.66 -3.28
CA ASP A 170 10.83 -5.23 -2.66
C ASP A 170 11.12 -3.72 -2.76
N GLN A 171 10.39 -2.99 -3.62
CA GLN A 171 10.43 -1.52 -3.70
C GLN A 171 9.42 -0.85 -2.75
N ILE A 172 8.35 -1.57 -2.38
CA ILE A 172 7.23 -1.06 -1.57
C ILE A 172 7.43 -1.44 -0.10
N PHE A 173 7.77 -2.70 0.18
CA PHE A 173 8.17 -3.18 1.49
C PHE A 173 9.68 -3.05 1.61
N THR A 174 10.17 -1.82 1.78
CA THR A 174 11.57 -1.57 2.16
C THR A 174 11.83 -2.06 3.58
N ASP A 175 13.09 -2.11 4.00
CA ASP A 175 13.43 -2.62 5.33
C ASP A 175 12.83 -1.78 6.46
N ALA A 176 12.70 -0.45 6.28
CA ALA A 176 11.98 0.41 7.21
C ALA A 176 10.49 0.05 7.34
N ILE A 177 9.80 -0.23 6.21
CA ILE A 177 8.39 -0.67 6.19
C ILE A 177 8.25 -2.04 6.88
N ARG A 178 9.18 -2.96 6.62
CA ARG A 178 9.21 -4.30 7.23
C ARG A 178 9.43 -4.20 8.75
N GLU A 179 10.41 -3.42 9.19
CA GLU A 179 10.71 -3.22 10.62
C GLU A 179 9.57 -2.52 11.35
N ALA A 180 8.99 -1.45 10.80
CA ALA A 180 7.84 -0.75 11.37
C ALA A 180 6.67 -1.71 11.62
N LEU A 181 6.34 -2.55 10.63
CA LEU A 181 5.24 -3.50 10.74
C LEU A 181 5.54 -4.69 11.67
N VAL A 182 6.71 -5.32 11.55
CA VAL A 182 7.03 -6.53 12.33
C VAL A 182 7.23 -6.19 13.81
N ASN A 183 7.75 -5.00 14.14
CA ASN A 183 7.97 -4.58 15.52
C ASN A 183 6.76 -3.88 16.17
N GLN A 184 5.74 -3.47 15.39
CA GLN A 184 4.54 -2.82 15.92
C GLN A 184 3.78 -3.75 16.89
N LYS A 185 3.63 -3.31 18.15
CA LYS A 185 2.77 -3.98 19.11
C LYS A 185 1.30 -3.63 18.84
N THR A 186 0.42 -4.60 19.04
CA THR A 186 -1.03 -4.43 18.84
C THR A 186 -1.67 -3.45 19.81
N ASP A 187 -1.07 -3.31 20.99
CA ASP A 187 -1.61 -2.54 22.11
C ASP A 187 -1.19 -1.05 21.99
N ASP A 188 -0.15 -0.79 21.17
CA ASP A 188 0.42 0.52 20.86
C ASP A 188 -0.06 1.03 19.47
N LEU A 189 -1.12 0.45 18.89
CA LEU A 189 -1.64 0.84 17.58
C LEU A 189 -2.35 2.20 17.63
N PHE A 190 -1.91 3.15 16.82
CA PHE A 190 -2.62 4.42 16.64
C PHE A 190 -3.83 4.22 15.71
N VAL A 191 -4.98 4.78 16.10
CA VAL A 191 -6.26 4.60 15.40
C VAL A 191 -6.95 5.94 15.24
N ASN A 192 -7.45 6.23 14.04
CA ASN A 192 -8.32 7.38 13.77
C ASN A 192 -9.40 7.02 12.73
N TYR A 193 -10.18 8.00 12.27
CA TYR A 193 -11.25 7.78 11.30
C TYR A 193 -10.80 7.32 9.90
N GLN A 194 -9.52 7.44 9.57
CA GLN A 194 -8.94 7.00 8.30
C GLN A 194 -8.54 5.51 8.33
N GLY A 195 -8.28 4.97 9.53
CA GLY A 195 -7.83 3.60 9.72
C GLY A 195 -6.95 3.42 10.95
N VAL A 196 -6.14 2.35 10.88
CA VAL A 196 -5.12 1.99 11.87
C VAL A 196 -3.75 2.24 11.26
N MET A 197 -2.92 3.01 11.96
CA MET A 197 -1.57 3.37 11.55
C MET A 197 -0.54 2.40 12.15
N VAL A 198 0.54 2.16 11.40
CA VAL A 198 1.69 1.35 11.80
C VAL A 198 2.93 2.24 11.78
N GLY A 199 3.74 2.12 12.83
CA GLY A 199 4.93 2.95 13.03
C GLY A 199 4.58 4.44 13.21
N SER A 200 5.36 5.31 12.58
CA SER A 200 5.14 6.76 12.49
C SER A 200 4.23 7.17 11.33
N GLY A 201 3.74 6.21 10.55
CA GLY A 201 2.89 6.45 9.38
C GLY A 201 3.24 5.60 8.16
N GLU A 202 4.19 4.67 8.26
CA GLU A 202 4.73 3.84 7.19
C GLU A 202 3.65 3.02 6.49
N LEU A 203 2.68 2.47 7.23
CA LEU A 203 1.54 1.73 6.67
C LEU A 203 0.23 2.15 7.33
N TRP A 204 -0.84 2.09 6.54
CA TRP A 204 -2.20 2.33 7.00
C TRP A 204 -3.13 1.19 6.58
N LEU A 205 -3.83 0.62 7.57
CA LEU A 205 -4.83 -0.43 7.39
C LEU A 205 -6.25 0.11 7.61
N ARG A 206 -7.22 -0.46 6.92
CA ARG A 206 -8.65 -0.22 7.14
C ARG A 206 -9.47 -1.47 6.80
N ARG A 207 -10.78 -1.42 7.04
CA ARG A 207 -11.72 -2.36 6.40
C ARG A 207 -11.97 -2.00 4.94
N ALA A 208 -12.30 -2.99 4.10
CA ALA A 208 -12.74 -2.72 2.74
C ALA A 208 -14.11 -2.00 2.72
N THR A 209 -14.35 -1.26 1.64
CA THR A 209 -15.57 -0.44 1.47
C THR A 209 -16.76 -1.32 1.11
N ASP A 210 -16.53 -2.32 0.27
CA ASP A 210 -17.48 -3.30 -0.27
C ASP A 210 -17.66 -4.53 0.64
N ASN A 211 -16.59 -4.93 1.35
CA ASN A 211 -16.63 -6.03 2.32
C ASN A 211 -16.10 -5.59 3.70
N PRO A 212 -16.98 -5.18 4.65
CA PRO A 212 -16.55 -4.67 5.95
C PRO A 212 -15.91 -5.72 6.86
N LYS A 213 -15.93 -7.02 6.49
CA LYS A 213 -15.23 -8.10 7.20
C LYS A 213 -13.79 -8.34 6.70
N LEU A 214 -13.41 -7.71 5.58
CA LEU A 214 -12.08 -7.80 5.01
C LEU A 214 -11.27 -6.58 5.48
N PHE A 215 -10.07 -6.81 6.01
CA PHE A 215 -9.16 -5.75 6.45
C PHE A 215 -7.84 -5.85 5.67
N GLY A 216 -7.20 -4.72 5.41
CA GLY A 216 -5.91 -4.73 4.72
C GLY A 216 -5.28 -3.34 4.60
N VAL A 217 -4.03 -3.34 4.11
CA VAL A 217 -3.23 -2.13 3.86
C VAL A 217 -3.77 -1.41 2.64
N PHE A 218 -4.06 -0.11 2.75
CA PHE A 218 -4.54 0.73 1.63
C PHE A 218 -3.59 1.88 1.29
N SER A 219 -2.66 2.22 2.19
CA SER A 219 -1.60 3.20 1.93
C SER A 219 -0.28 2.74 2.56
N ILE A 220 0.82 2.96 1.84
CA ILE A 220 2.20 2.81 2.32
C ILE A 220 2.96 4.12 2.02
N ASN A 221 3.81 4.56 2.94
CA ASN A 221 4.62 5.77 2.85
C ASN A 221 6.09 5.38 2.99
N LEU A 222 6.87 5.49 1.91
CA LEU A 222 8.26 5.01 1.84
C LEU A 222 9.27 5.94 2.52
N GLU A 223 8.86 7.19 2.78
CA GLU A 223 9.72 8.26 3.28
C GLU A 223 9.23 8.76 4.64
N THR A 224 9.73 8.11 5.68
CA THR A 224 9.61 8.51 7.08
C THR A 224 11.01 8.55 7.72
N VAL A 225 11.82 9.52 7.31
CA VAL A 225 13.00 9.89 8.10
C VAL A 225 12.51 10.41 9.47
N ALA A 226 12.82 9.65 10.52
CA ALA A 226 12.63 10.11 11.88
C ALA A 226 13.57 11.30 12.14
N ASN A 227 12.99 12.47 12.42
CA ASN A 227 13.71 13.68 12.85
C ASN A 227 14.08 13.60 14.33
#